data_AF-A0A2P7TKZ4-F1
#
_entry.id   AF-A0A2P7TKZ4-F1
#
_cell.length_a   1.000
_cell.length_b   1.000
_cell.length_c   1.000
_cell.angle_alpha   90.00
_cell.angle_beta   90.00
_cell.angle_gamma   90.00
#
_symmetry.space_group_name_H-M   'P 1'
#
loop_
_entity.id
_entity.type
_entity.pdbx_description
1 polymer ?
#
loop_
_entity_poly.entity_id
_entity_poly.type
_entity_poly.pdbx_seq_one_letter_code
_entity_poly.pdbx_strand_id
1 'polypeptide(L)' 'MFVRKKTNRPGKTSVVVVDKRGGKFRELIAIGVSAEAKRITETENQTASRWRNAYTNDAAHTATKANHFIVR' A
#
# COMPACT_ATOMS: atom_id res chain seq x y z
N MET A 1 6.27 2.94 -1.41
CA MET A 1 4.87 3.16 -0.98
C MET A 1 4.65 2.46 0.34
N PHE A 2 3.76 2.96 1.22
CA PHE A 2 3.37 2.31 2.48
C PHE A 2 1.96 2.71 2.91
N VAL A 3 1.36 1.95 3.83
CA VAL A 3 0.03 2.22 4.40
C VAL A 3 0.18 3.03 5.69
N ARG A 4 -0.69 4.02 5.89
CA ARG A 4 -0.69 4.92 7.05
C ARG A 4 -2.10 5.15 7.58
N LYS A 5 -2.23 5.29 8.89
CA LYS A 5 -3.42 5.82 9.56
C LYS A 5 -3.41 7.36 9.52
N LYS A 6 -4.54 7.95 9.13
CA LYS A 6 -4.75 9.40 9.09
C LYS A 6 -5.98 9.75 9.92
N THR A 7 -5.76 10.41 11.06
CA THR A 7 -6.84 10.85 11.93
C THR A 7 -7.58 12.04 11.33
N ASN A 8 -8.90 11.95 11.22
CA ASN A 8 -9.79 13.02 10.77
C ASN A 8 -10.53 13.62 11.98
N ARG A 9 -10.92 14.90 11.90
CA ARG A 9 -11.82 15.53 12.90
C ARG A 9 -13.30 15.25 12.55
N PRO A 10 -14.19 14.89 13.52
CA PRO A 10 -13.95 14.28 14.83
C PRO A 10 -14.17 12.74 14.81
N GLY A 11 -13.19 12.00 15.35
CA GLY A 11 -13.35 10.59 15.78
C GLY A 11 -13.18 9.51 14.72
N LYS A 12 -12.96 9.86 13.45
CA LYS A 12 -12.74 8.88 12.38
C LYS A 12 -11.27 8.82 11.98
N THR A 13 -10.79 7.63 11.66
CA THR A 13 -9.45 7.40 11.11
C THR A 13 -9.58 6.83 9.71
N SER A 14 -8.80 7.38 8.79
CA SER A 14 -8.66 6.88 7.43
C SER A 14 -7.43 5.99 7.30
N VAL A 15 -7.53 4.94 6.50
CA VAL A 15 -6.36 4.18 6.02
C VAL A 15 -5.99 4.71 4.64
N VAL A 16 -4.78 5.27 4.52
CA VAL A 16 -4.29 5.88 3.27
C VAL A 16 -3.03 5.17 2.77
N VAL A 17 -2.91 5.08 1.45
CA VAL A 17 -1.67 4.64 0.78
C VAL A 17 -0.85 5.87 0.42
N VAL A 18 0.42 5.84 0.81
CA VAL A 18 1.36 6.92 0.58
C VAL A 18 2.48 6.45 -0.34
N ASP A 19 2.77 7.22 -1.38
CA ASP A 19 4.00 7.12 -2.13
C ASP A 19 5.08 8.04 -1.58
N LYS A 20 6.31 7.53 -1.58
CA LYS A 20 7.53 8.26 -1.17
C LYS A 20 8.61 8.23 -2.26
N ARG A 21 8.27 7.82 -3.49
CA ARG A 21 9.22 7.86 -4.62
C ARG A 21 9.67 9.31 -4.86
N GLY A 22 10.97 9.49 -5.13
CA GLY A 22 11.55 10.80 -5.43
C GLY A 22 11.62 11.79 -4.25
N GLY A 23 11.61 11.30 -3.00
CA GLY A 23 11.74 12.14 -1.80
C GLY A 23 10.50 12.94 -1.42
N LYS A 24 9.45 12.92 -2.25
CA LYS A 24 8.19 13.62 -1.99
C LYS A 24 7.15 12.67 -1.40
N PHE A 25 6.46 13.16 -0.38
CA PHE A 25 5.31 12.47 0.21
C PHE A 25 4.05 12.77 -0.61
N ARG A 26 3.41 11.72 -1.15
CA ARG A 26 2.16 11.85 -1.89
C ARG A 26 1.14 10.83 -1.39
N GLU A 27 0.02 11.30 -0.86
CA GLU A 27 -1.14 10.42 -0.64
C GLU A 27 -1.71 10.02 -2.00
N LEU A 28 -1.80 8.70 -2.26
CA LEU A 28 -2.33 8.18 -3.52
C LEU A 28 -3.84 7.99 -3.43
N ILE A 29 -4.30 7.33 -2.36
CA ILE A 29 -5.70 6.93 -2.19
C ILE A 29 -6.04 6.71 -0.71
N ALA A 30 -7.28 7.01 -0.34
CA ALA A 30 -7.89 6.60 0.92
C ALA A 30 -8.71 5.32 0.69
N ILE A 31 -8.38 4.25 1.41
CA ILE A 31 -8.96 2.91 1.21
C ILE A 31 -10.23 2.73 2.06
N GLY A 32 -10.30 3.42 3.20
CA GLY A 32 -11.44 3.33 4.11
C GLY A 32 -11.35 4.31 5.26
N VAL A 33 -12.49 4.59 5.89
CA VAL A 33 -12.62 5.50 7.03
C VAL A 33 -13.52 4.84 8.06
N SER A 34 -13.09 4.80 9.32
CA SER A 34 -13.88 4.24 10.42
C SER A 34 -13.59 4.94 11.74
N ALA A 35 -14.57 4.96 12.65
CA ALA A 35 -14.37 5.38 14.04
C ALA A 35 -13.92 4.22 14.95
N GLU A 36 -14.07 2.98 14.48
CA GLU A 36 -13.78 1.77 15.25
C GLU A 36 -12.36 1.27 15.00
N ALA A 37 -11.56 1.18 16.06
CA ALA A 37 -10.15 0.76 16.02
C ALA A 37 -9.96 -0.62 15.35
N LYS A 38 -10.85 -1.58 15.64
CA LYS A 38 -10.80 -2.93 15.06
C LYS A 38 -10.90 -2.89 13.53
N ARG A 39 -11.92 -2.19 13.00
CA ARG A 39 -12.11 -2.02 11.55
C ARG A 39 -10.94 -1.28 10.89
N ILE A 40 -10.34 -0.30 11.57
CA ILE A 40 -9.16 0.41 11.06
C ILE A 40 -7.99 -0.55 10.88
N THR A 41 -7.68 -1.34 11.90
CA THR A 41 -6.57 -2.32 11.87
C THR A 41 -6.82 -3.42 10.84
N GLU A 42 -8.05 -3.92 10.73
CA GLU A 42 -8.41 -4.93 9.74
C GLU A 42 -8.26 -4.40 8.31
N THR A 43 -8.74 -3.18 8.05
CA THR A 43 -8.57 -2.48 6.75
C THR A 43 -7.09 -2.27 6.43
N GLU A 44 -6.29 -1.85 7.40
CA GLU A 44 -4.84 -1.68 7.25
C GLU A 44 -4.16 -2.99 6.88
N ASN A 45 -4.43 -4.08 7.61
CA ASN A 45 -3.83 -5.39 7.37
C ASN A 45 -4.22 -5.96 5.99
N GLN A 46 -5.50 -5.86 5.61
CA GLN A 46 -5.96 -6.30 4.29
C GLN A 46 -5.29 -5.50 3.17
N THR A 47 -5.19 -4.18 3.34
CA THR A 47 -4.53 -3.29 2.37
C THR A 47 -3.05 -3.65 2.25
N ALA A 48 -2.34 -3.74 3.37
CA ALA A 48 -0.91 -4.07 3.39
C ALA A 48 -0.61 -5.41 2.72
N SER A 49 -1.42 -6.44 3.00
CA SER A 49 -1.27 -7.77 2.38
C SER A 49 -1.52 -7.75 0.88
N ARG A 50 -2.56 -7.04 0.40
CA ARG A 50 -2.81 -6.86 -1.04
C ARG A 50 -1.62 -6.21 -1.75
N TRP A 51 -1.09 -5.13 -1.19
CA TRP A 51 0.06 -4.42 -1.76
C TRP A 51 1.35 -5.23 -1.69
N ARG A 52 1.59 -5.98 -0.61
CA ARG A 52 2.71 -6.90 -0.51
C ARG A 52 2.67 -7.94 -1.64
N ASN A 53 1.52 -8.58 -1.82
CA ASN A 53 1.33 -9.60 -2.86
C ASN A 53 1.51 -9.01 -4.27
N ALA A 54 0.93 -7.83 -4.52
CA ALA A 54 1.09 -7.14 -5.80
C ALA A 54 2.55 -6.79 -6.09
N TYR A 55 3.29 -6.26 -5.11
CA TYR A 55 4.71 -5.93 -5.26
C TYR A 55 5.58 -7.17 -5.46
N THR A 56 5.34 -8.24 -4.71
CA THR A 56 6.04 -9.53 -4.90
C THR A 56 5.80 -10.08 -6.29
N ASN A 57 4.56 -10.02 -6.79
CA ASN A 57 4.23 -10.47 -8.15
C ASN A 57 4.88 -9.59 -9.23
N ASP A 58 4.94 -8.27 -9.04
CA ASP A 58 5.60 -7.33 -9.96
C ASP A 58 7.13 -7.55 -9.99
N ALA A 59 7.75 -7.73 -8.83
CA ALA A 59 9.17 -8.06 -8.71
C ALA A 59 9.49 -9.43 -9.34
N ALA A 60 8.63 -10.44 -9.12
CA ALA A 60 8.75 -11.75 -9.74
C ALA A 60 8.63 -11.65 -11.27
N HIS A 61 7.63 -10.93 -11.79
CA HIS A 61 7.48 -10.67 -13.23
C HIS A 61 8.69 -9.95 -13.83
N THR A 62 9.24 -8.98 -13.11
CA THR A 62 10.42 -8.22 -13.54
C THR A 62 11.67 -9.11 -13.60
N ALA A 63 11.86 -9.98 -12.61
CA ALA A 63 12.96 -10.94 -12.58
C ALA A 63 12.85 -11.99 -13.70
N THR A 64 11.64 -12.49 -13.99
CA THR A 64 11.41 -13.41 -15.11
C THR A 64 11.73 -12.76 -16.47
N LYS A 65 11.34 -11.49 -16.66
CA LYS A 65 11.70 -10.75 -17.89
C LYS A 65 13.20 -10.52 -18.01
N ALA A 66 13.87 -10.12 -16.92
CA ALA A 66 15.33 -9.92 -16.93
C ALA A 66 16.07 -11.21 -17.32
N ASN A 67 15.68 -12.36 -16.78
CA ASN A 67 16.27 -13.65 -17.14
C ASN A 67 16.01 -14.03 -18.60
N HIS A 68 14.85 -13.68 -19.16
CA HIS A 68 14.55 -13.92 -20.59
C HIS A 68 15.45 -13.09 -21.53
N PHE A 69 15.94 -11.92 -21.09
CA PHE A 69 16.88 -11.10 -21.87
C PHE A 69 18.34 -11.53 -21.75
N ILE A 70 18.72 -12.27 -20.70
CA ILE A 70 20.09 -12.74 -20.46
C ILE A 70 20.36 -14.07 -21.20
N VAL A 71 19.32 -14.85 -21.52
CA VAL A 71 19.43 -16.05 -22.36
C VAL A 71 19.19 -15.66 -23.82
N ARG A 72 20.20 -15.04 -24.46
CA ARG A 72 20.27 -14.88 -25.92
C ARG A 72 21.72 -14.94 -26.40
#